data_AF-A0A7V4P1I3-F1
#
_entry.id   AF-A0A7V4P1I3-F1
#
_cell.length_a   1.000
_cell.length_b   1.000
_cell.length_c   1.000
_cell.angle_alpha   90.00
_cell.angle_beta   90.00
_cell.angle_gamma   90.00
#
_symmetry.space_group_name_H-M   'P 1'
#
loop_
_entity.id
_entity.type
_entity.pdbx_description
1 polymer ?
#
loop_
_entity_poly.entity_id
_entity_poly.type
_entity_poly.pdbx_seq_one_letter_code
_entity_poly.pdbx_strand_id
1 'polypeptide(L)'
;MDDTSKRTESHQGPVAARRTPLIVGAAAGATILLAWVGYRAYDAAATPARPPIQGGTPEQLIGYIVNPRGLSRLPLFEQDRFLQEWKKHYAGADEQRALKAYLEKAPEESRAAVRDVMYRIGRRQFFENARQYMRIKDDPGQAYQFLMERIRQTASDTAWMRGHGDPTRDLSSVMAVGLPRNPEDLTKLIVSDTTPEERVLGEQYINALKHVREQERKRGGAQVPTISQP
;
A
#
# COMPACT_ATOMS: atom_id res chain seq x y z
N MET A 1 78.21 57.53 -7.49
CA MET A 1 77.71 58.79 -6.95
C MET A 1 77.02 59.49 -8.10
N ASP A 2 75.70 59.45 -8.18
CA ASP A 2 74.90 60.67 -8.04
C ASP A 2 73.43 60.31 -7.90
N ASP A 3 72.82 61.10 -7.04
CA ASP A 3 71.47 61.08 -6.54
C ASP A 3 70.57 61.84 -7.51
N THR A 4 69.34 61.36 -7.76
CA THR A 4 68.14 62.22 -7.85
C THR A 4 66.87 61.41 -8.10
N SER A 5 66.15 61.19 -6.99
CA SER A 5 64.74 61.56 -6.77
C SER A 5 63.79 61.73 -7.99
N LYS A 6 62.71 60.95 -8.00
CA LYS A 6 61.32 61.38 -8.31
C LYS A 6 60.36 60.23 -7.94
N ARG A 7 59.61 60.32 -6.85
CA ARG A 7 58.37 61.08 -6.59
C ARG A 7 57.17 60.12 -6.64
N THR A 8 56.60 59.96 -5.46
CA THR A 8 55.36 59.29 -5.10
C THR A 8 54.19 59.77 -5.94
N GLU A 9 53.34 58.86 -6.43
CA GLU A 9 51.92 59.14 -6.59
C GLU A 9 51.08 57.87 -6.43
N SER A 10 50.40 57.83 -5.29
CA SER A 10 49.28 56.96 -4.96
C SER A 10 48.12 57.27 -5.90
N HIS A 11 47.63 56.27 -6.63
CA HIS A 11 46.24 56.22 -7.08
C HIS A 11 45.64 54.86 -6.69
N GLN A 12 45.15 54.81 -5.45
CA GLN A 12 44.06 53.91 -5.10
C GLN A 12 42.83 54.32 -5.91
N GLY A 13 42.59 53.62 -7.02
CA GLY A 13 41.28 53.63 -7.68
C GLY A 13 40.26 52.85 -6.83
N PRO A 14 39.01 53.34 -6.70
CA PRO A 14 38.00 52.69 -5.87
C PRO A 14 37.68 51.30 -6.40
N VAL A 15 37.81 50.29 -5.54
CA VAL A 15 37.31 48.94 -5.76
C VAL A 15 35.80 49.08 -6.00
N ALA A 16 35.36 48.91 -7.25
CA ALA A 16 33.97 48.84 -7.61
C ALA A 16 33.32 47.71 -6.79
N ALA A 17 32.54 48.08 -5.79
CA ALA A 17 31.80 47.16 -4.96
C ALA A 17 30.85 46.36 -5.86
N ARG A 18 31.21 45.11 -6.17
CA ARG A 18 30.32 44.10 -6.76
C ARG A 18 29.20 43.81 -5.76
N ARG A 19 28.18 44.66 -5.72
CA ARG A 19 26.92 44.44 -4.99
C ARG A 19 25.86 43.93 -5.96
N THR A 20 26.04 42.71 -6.50
CA THR A 20 24.97 42.04 -7.27
C THR A 20 24.99 40.50 -7.27
N PRO A 21 25.28 39.80 -6.16
CA PRO A 21 24.87 38.39 -6.05
C PRO A 21 23.57 38.17 -5.25
N LEU A 22 23.10 39.16 -4.46
CA LEU A 22 22.01 38.91 -3.49
C LEU A 22 20.59 38.98 -4.09
N ILE A 23 20.38 39.75 -5.15
CA ILE A 23 19.04 39.96 -5.73
C ILE A 23 18.60 38.77 -6.61
N VAL A 24 19.55 38.11 -7.28
CA VAL A 24 19.26 36.94 -8.13
C VAL A 24 18.87 35.71 -7.29
N GLY A 25 19.48 35.54 -6.11
CA GLY A 25 19.13 34.47 -5.18
C GLY A 25 17.74 34.63 -4.55
N ALA A 26 17.33 35.87 -4.26
CA ALA A 26 16.01 36.15 -3.70
C ALA A 26 14.88 35.92 -4.73
N ALA A 27 15.09 36.32 -5.99
CA ALA A 27 14.11 36.08 -7.05
C ALA A 27 13.96 34.58 -7.36
N ALA A 28 15.07 33.84 -7.50
CA ALA A 28 15.04 32.40 -7.71
C ALA A 28 14.41 31.64 -6.53
N GLY A 29 14.73 32.03 -5.29
CA GLY A 29 14.13 31.46 -4.08
C GLY A 29 12.62 31.70 -4.00
N ALA A 30 12.15 32.90 -4.37
CA ALA A 30 10.72 33.22 -4.43
C ALA A 30 10.01 32.41 -5.52
N THR A 31 10.62 32.22 -6.69
CA THR A 31 10.02 31.39 -7.75
C THR A 31 9.93 29.92 -7.34
N ILE A 32 10.95 29.37 -6.67
CA ILE A 32 10.93 27.99 -6.15
C ILE A 32 9.86 27.84 -5.06
N LEU A 33 9.74 28.79 -4.14
CA LEU A 33 8.69 28.79 -3.11
C LEU A 33 7.29 28.89 -3.73
N LEU A 34 7.08 29.78 -4.71
CA LEU A 34 5.81 29.90 -5.42
C LEU A 34 5.48 28.64 -6.22
N ALA A 35 6.46 28.02 -6.88
CA ALA A 35 6.29 26.76 -7.57
C ALA A 35 5.97 25.61 -6.59
N TRP A 36 6.61 25.58 -5.42
CA TRP A 36 6.34 24.58 -4.38
C TRP A 36 4.96 24.75 -3.75
N VAL A 37 4.57 25.98 -3.40
CA VAL A 37 3.23 26.30 -2.88
C VAL A 37 2.16 26.04 -3.94
N GLY A 38 2.39 26.45 -5.19
CA GLY A 38 1.50 26.20 -6.32
C GLY A 38 1.34 24.71 -6.60
N TYR A 39 2.44 23.95 -6.56
CA TYR A 39 2.41 22.49 -6.67
C TYR A 39 1.62 21.85 -5.53
N ARG A 40 1.82 22.30 -4.27
CA ARG A 40 1.06 21.81 -3.10
C ARG A 40 -0.43 22.15 -3.18
N ALA A 41 -0.77 23.36 -3.62
CA ALA A 41 -2.16 23.80 -3.79
C ALA A 41 -2.85 23.01 -4.91
N TYR A 42 -2.15 22.78 -6.03
CA TYR A 42 -2.63 21.94 -7.12
C TYR A 42 -2.78 20.47 -6.68
N ASP A 43 -1.83 19.93 -5.91
CA ASP A 43 -1.90 18.57 -5.40
C ASP A 43 -3.08 18.39 -4.43
N ALA A 44 -3.32 19.37 -3.55
CA ALA A 44 -4.48 19.40 -2.66
C ALA A 44 -5.81 19.54 -3.44
N ALA A 45 -5.86 20.39 -4.45
CA ALA A 45 -7.08 20.63 -5.24
C ALA A 45 -7.45 19.46 -6.15
N ALA A 46 -6.47 18.71 -6.66
CA ALA A 46 -6.70 17.57 -7.55
C ALA A 46 -6.66 16.21 -6.84
N THR A 47 -6.44 16.18 -5.52
CA THR A 47 -6.65 14.98 -4.69
C THR A 47 -8.15 14.82 -4.42
N PRO A 48 -8.78 13.70 -4.82
CA PRO A 48 -10.19 13.49 -4.50
C PRO A 48 -10.37 13.48 -2.98
N ALA A 49 -11.38 14.19 -2.49
CA ALA A 49 -11.72 14.15 -1.07
C ALA A 49 -11.98 12.69 -0.66
N ARG A 50 -11.43 12.29 0.48
CA ARG A 50 -11.66 10.95 1.03
C ARG A 50 -13.17 10.79 1.27
N PRO A 51 -13.85 9.86 0.58
CA PRO A 51 -15.27 9.63 0.79
C PRO A 51 -15.52 9.13 2.23
N PRO A 52 -16.65 9.50 2.86
CA PRO A 52 -17.06 8.89 4.10
C PRO A 52 -17.30 7.39 3.84
N ILE A 53 -16.59 6.53 4.59
CA ILE A 53 -16.76 5.08 4.42
C ILE A 53 -18.14 4.65 4.89
N GLN A 54 -18.65 5.26 5.97
CA GLN A 54 -20.02 5.07 6.42
C GLN A 54 -20.95 5.94 5.57
N GLY A 55 -21.71 5.30 4.67
CA GLY A 55 -22.68 5.96 3.79
C GLY A 55 -22.15 6.33 2.40
N GLY A 56 -20.88 6.05 2.10
CA GLY A 56 -20.34 6.17 0.75
C GLY A 56 -20.89 5.09 -0.17
N THR A 57 -21.17 5.45 -1.42
CA THR A 57 -21.61 4.46 -2.41
C THR A 57 -20.42 3.61 -2.89
N PRO A 58 -20.64 2.38 -3.42
CA PRO A 58 -19.59 1.58 -4.04
C PRO A 58 -18.79 2.36 -5.08
N GLU A 59 -19.46 3.21 -5.87
CA GLU A 59 -18.83 4.08 -6.87
C GLU A 59 -17.85 5.07 -6.26
N GLN A 60 -18.25 5.79 -5.22
CA GLN A 60 -17.38 6.78 -4.56
C GLN A 60 -16.16 6.11 -3.92
N LEU A 61 -16.37 4.97 -3.27
CA LEU A 61 -15.30 4.23 -2.60
C LEU A 61 -14.33 3.60 -3.60
N ILE A 62 -14.83 2.98 -4.68
CA ILE A 62 -13.98 2.44 -5.74
C ILE A 62 -13.28 3.55 -6.51
N GLY A 63 -13.98 4.64 -6.84
CA GLY A 63 -13.40 5.82 -7.46
C GLY A 63 -12.21 6.36 -6.65
N TYR A 64 -12.33 6.40 -5.32
CA TYR A 64 -11.22 6.78 -4.45
C TYR A 64 -10.08 5.76 -4.41
N ILE A 65 -10.38 4.46 -4.45
CA ILE A 65 -9.37 3.38 -4.47
C ILE A 65 -8.54 3.45 -5.77
N VAL A 66 -9.20 3.61 -6.93
CA VAL A 66 -8.53 3.56 -8.23
C VAL A 66 -7.88 4.87 -8.64
N ASN A 67 -8.25 6.00 -8.00
CA ASN A 67 -7.68 7.28 -8.34
C ASN A 67 -6.17 7.33 -8.01
N PRO A 68 -5.29 7.74 -8.94
CA PRO A 68 -3.84 7.88 -8.70
C PRO A 68 -3.46 8.82 -7.55
N ARG A 69 -4.38 9.69 -7.15
CA ARG A 69 -4.24 10.61 -6.01
C ARG A 69 -5.10 10.23 -4.80
N GLY A 70 -5.89 9.17 -4.89
CA GLY A 70 -6.74 8.68 -3.80
C GLY A 70 -5.96 7.80 -2.83
N LEU A 71 -6.42 6.55 -2.65
CA LEU A 71 -5.88 5.64 -1.63
C LEU A 71 -4.36 5.47 -1.70
N SER A 72 -3.78 5.39 -2.90
CA SER A 72 -2.34 5.14 -3.10
C SER A 72 -1.41 6.26 -2.59
N ARG A 73 -1.91 7.50 -2.44
CA ARG A 73 -1.13 8.64 -1.91
C ARG A 73 -1.17 8.77 -0.40
N LEU A 74 -2.09 8.07 0.26
CA LEU A 74 -2.16 8.10 1.72
C LEU A 74 -0.91 7.45 2.34
N PRO A 75 -0.48 7.88 3.54
CA PRO A 75 0.50 7.14 4.33
C PRO A 75 0.09 5.67 4.49
N LEU A 76 1.06 4.75 4.56
CA LEU A 76 0.79 3.30 4.56
C LEU A 76 -0.21 2.89 5.65
N PHE A 77 -0.06 3.43 6.86
CA PHE A 77 -0.98 3.15 7.98
C PHE A 77 -2.42 3.61 7.70
N GLU A 78 -2.60 4.70 6.94
CA GLU A 78 -3.92 5.18 6.56
C GLU A 78 -4.53 4.34 5.44
N GLN A 79 -3.70 3.80 4.53
CA GLN A 79 -4.16 2.84 3.53
C GLN A 79 -4.73 1.60 4.21
N ASP A 80 -4.00 1.05 5.19
CA ASP A 80 -4.43 -0.13 5.94
C ASP A 80 -5.71 0.14 6.73
N ARG A 81 -5.78 1.28 7.42
CA ARG A 81 -6.99 1.71 8.14
C ARG A 81 -8.18 1.86 7.18
N PHE A 82 -7.99 2.49 6.02
CA PHE A 82 -9.04 2.65 5.02
C PHE A 82 -9.56 1.30 4.56
N LEU A 83 -8.69 0.34 4.24
CA LEU A 83 -9.12 -1.00 3.80
C LEU A 83 -9.83 -1.78 4.90
N GLN A 84 -9.39 -1.67 6.16
CA GLN A 84 -10.08 -2.30 7.29
C GLN A 84 -11.48 -1.72 7.49
N GLU A 85 -11.61 -0.39 7.43
CA GLU A 85 -12.90 0.29 7.51
C GLU A 85 -13.80 -0.05 6.32
N TRP A 86 -13.23 -0.12 5.11
CA TRP A 86 -13.93 -0.52 3.88
C TRP A 86 -14.47 -1.95 3.98
N LYS A 87 -13.63 -2.91 4.39
CA LYS A 87 -14.06 -4.30 4.65
C LYS A 87 -15.15 -4.37 5.71
N LYS A 88 -15.01 -3.61 6.81
CA LYS A 88 -16.00 -3.55 7.89
C LYS A 88 -17.34 -2.99 7.40
N HIS A 89 -17.31 -1.96 6.56
CA HIS A 89 -18.52 -1.40 5.96
C HIS A 89 -19.24 -2.41 5.07
N TYR A 90 -18.49 -3.16 4.27
CA TYR A 90 -19.00 -4.21 3.38
C TYR A 90 -19.06 -5.61 4.04
N ALA A 91 -19.07 -5.69 5.37
CA ALA A 91 -19.24 -6.95 6.08
C ALA A 91 -20.72 -7.40 6.11
N GLY A 92 -21.64 -6.45 5.98
CA GLY A 92 -23.08 -6.72 5.88
C GLY A 92 -23.45 -7.33 4.54
N ALA A 93 -24.49 -8.19 4.54
CA ALA A 93 -24.88 -8.94 3.36
C ALA A 93 -25.38 -8.02 2.23
N ASP A 94 -26.18 -7.00 2.56
CA ASP A 94 -26.79 -6.10 1.58
C ASP A 94 -25.73 -5.17 0.96
N GLU A 95 -24.85 -4.61 1.78
CA GLU A 95 -23.74 -3.78 1.34
C GLU A 95 -22.81 -4.56 0.42
N GLN A 96 -22.48 -5.80 0.79
CA GLN A 96 -21.62 -6.65 -0.02
C GLN A 96 -22.25 -7.01 -1.38
N ARG A 97 -23.57 -7.26 -1.44
CA ARG A 97 -24.29 -7.44 -2.72
C ARG A 97 -24.25 -6.17 -3.56
N ALA A 98 -24.43 -4.99 -2.95
CA ALA A 98 -24.35 -3.72 -3.66
C ALA A 98 -22.94 -3.48 -4.24
N LEU A 99 -21.90 -3.81 -3.49
CA LEU A 99 -20.50 -3.75 -3.97
C LEU A 99 -20.27 -4.70 -5.16
N LYS A 100 -20.72 -5.96 -5.06
CA LYS A 100 -20.61 -6.93 -6.16
C LYS A 100 -21.33 -6.43 -7.41
N ALA A 101 -22.59 -6.01 -7.27
CA ALA A 101 -23.40 -5.54 -8.39
C ALA A 101 -22.78 -4.32 -9.09
N TYR A 102 -22.12 -3.43 -8.34
CA TYR A 102 -21.35 -2.34 -8.92
C TYR A 102 -20.11 -2.85 -9.67
N LEU A 103 -19.31 -3.73 -9.07
CA LEU A 103 -18.11 -4.28 -9.71
C LEU A 103 -18.42 -5.10 -10.98
N GLU A 104 -19.56 -5.80 -11.03
CA GLU A 104 -20.02 -6.52 -12.24
C GLU A 104 -20.24 -5.57 -13.42
N LYS A 105 -20.77 -4.37 -13.15
CA LYS A 105 -21.07 -3.34 -14.16
C LYS A 105 -19.90 -2.39 -14.43
N ALA A 106 -18.91 -2.34 -13.53
CA ALA A 106 -17.75 -1.47 -13.67
C ALA A 106 -16.90 -1.88 -14.90
N PRO A 107 -16.25 -0.90 -15.58
CA PRO A 107 -15.30 -1.19 -16.64
C PRO A 107 -14.17 -2.11 -16.16
N GLU A 108 -13.64 -2.93 -17.06
CA GLU A 108 -12.56 -3.87 -16.71
C GLU A 108 -11.31 -3.14 -16.19
N GLU A 109 -11.02 -1.95 -16.70
CA GLU A 109 -9.93 -1.10 -16.22
C GLU A 109 -10.10 -0.71 -14.74
N SER A 110 -11.34 -0.36 -14.33
CA SER A 110 -11.63 -0.04 -12.93
C SER A 110 -11.49 -1.28 -12.05
N ARG A 111 -12.00 -2.43 -12.48
CA ARG A 111 -11.79 -3.70 -11.76
C ARG A 111 -10.32 -4.05 -11.63
N ALA A 112 -9.55 -3.92 -12.72
CA ALA A 112 -8.11 -4.16 -12.74
C ALA A 112 -7.37 -3.24 -11.78
N ALA A 113 -7.72 -1.95 -11.73
CA ALA A 113 -7.13 -0.99 -10.80
C ALA A 113 -7.45 -1.34 -9.34
N VAL A 114 -8.68 -1.76 -9.02
CA VAL A 114 -9.00 -2.24 -7.66
C VAL A 114 -8.16 -3.47 -7.32
N ARG A 115 -8.04 -4.44 -8.24
CA ARG A 115 -7.20 -5.64 -8.04
C ARG A 115 -5.73 -5.27 -7.81
N ASP A 116 -5.17 -4.37 -8.60
CA ASP A 116 -3.78 -3.90 -8.45
C ASP A 116 -3.55 -3.26 -7.08
N VAL A 117 -4.45 -2.36 -6.66
CA VAL A 117 -4.33 -1.69 -5.36
C VAL A 117 -4.40 -2.69 -4.21
N MET A 118 -5.36 -3.61 -4.26
CA MET A 118 -5.51 -4.67 -3.26
C MET A 118 -4.29 -5.61 -3.25
N TYR A 119 -3.77 -5.96 -4.42
CA TYR A 119 -2.58 -6.79 -4.56
C TYR A 119 -1.35 -6.11 -3.97
N ARG A 120 -1.09 -4.84 -4.32
CA ARG A 120 0.04 -4.06 -3.81
C ARG A 120 0.01 -3.95 -2.29
N ILE A 121 -1.16 -3.67 -1.71
CA ILE A 121 -1.31 -3.56 -0.25
C ILE A 121 -1.16 -4.94 0.42
N GLY A 122 -1.80 -5.98 -0.12
CA GLY A 122 -1.67 -7.35 0.40
C GLY A 122 -0.23 -7.85 0.35
N ARG A 123 0.51 -7.58 -0.73
CA ARG A 123 1.93 -7.91 -0.87
C ARG A 123 2.77 -7.21 0.20
N ARG A 124 2.55 -5.92 0.43
CA ARG A 124 3.24 -5.17 1.50
C ARG A 124 3.01 -5.81 2.86
N GLN A 125 1.74 -6.03 3.21
CA GLN A 125 1.36 -6.65 4.49
C GLN A 125 1.96 -8.06 4.64
N PHE A 126 2.00 -8.86 3.57
CA PHE A 126 2.64 -10.17 3.57
C PHE A 126 4.12 -10.07 3.96
N PHE A 127 4.89 -9.15 3.36
CA PHE A 127 6.30 -8.98 3.70
C PHE A 127 6.52 -8.37 5.07
N GLU A 128 5.66 -7.46 5.53
CA GLU A 128 5.69 -6.96 6.91
C GLU A 128 5.47 -8.09 7.92
N ASN A 129 4.49 -8.97 7.67
CA ASN A 129 4.24 -10.15 8.48
C ASN A 129 5.43 -11.13 8.45
N ALA A 130 6.04 -11.33 7.28
CA ALA A 130 7.22 -12.17 7.16
C ALA A 130 8.41 -11.60 7.96
N ARG A 131 8.65 -10.28 7.90
CA ARG A 131 9.67 -9.61 8.73
C ARG A 131 9.34 -9.72 10.21
N GLN A 132 8.07 -9.59 10.59
CA GLN A 132 7.64 -9.77 11.98
C GLN A 132 7.90 -11.19 12.46
N TYR A 133 7.53 -12.20 11.66
CA TYR A 133 7.82 -13.60 11.95
C TYR A 133 9.31 -13.83 12.18
N MET A 134 10.19 -13.31 11.32
CA MET A 134 11.64 -13.46 11.47
C MET A 134 12.19 -12.87 12.78
N ARG A 135 11.52 -11.88 13.37
CA ARG A 135 11.91 -11.29 14.66
C ARG A 135 11.47 -12.11 15.86
N ILE A 136 10.43 -12.94 15.71
CA ILE A 136 9.82 -13.70 16.81
C ILE A 136 9.99 -15.22 16.66
N LYS A 137 10.57 -15.70 15.55
CA LYS A 137 10.67 -17.13 15.21
C LYS A 137 11.40 -17.97 16.26
N ASP A 138 12.31 -17.36 17.01
CA ASP A 138 13.12 -18.03 18.03
C ASP A 138 12.36 -18.19 19.37
N ASP A 139 11.18 -17.57 19.50
CA ASP A 139 10.20 -17.84 20.57
C ASP A 139 9.06 -18.69 19.98
N PRO A 140 9.06 -20.03 20.22
CA PRO A 140 8.08 -20.93 19.62
C PRO A 140 6.63 -20.59 20.00
N GLY A 141 6.40 -20.08 21.22
CA GLY A 141 5.07 -19.74 21.70
C GLY A 141 4.52 -18.50 20.98
N GLN A 142 5.32 -17.43 20.91
CA GLN A 142 4.94 -16.21 20.20
C GLN A 142 4.82 -16.43 18.70
N ALA A 143 5.77 -17.16 18.10
CA ALA A 143 5.74 -17.49 16.68
C ALA A 143 4.48 -18.28 16.32
N TYR A 144 4.12 -19.29 17.11
CA TYR A 144 2.92 -20.08 16.88
C TYR A 144 1.64 -19.25 16.96
N GLN A 145 1.49 -18.42 18.01
CA GLN A 145 0.31 -17.55 18.16
C GLN A 145 0.18 -16.55 17.02
N PHE A 146 1.30 -15.93 16.62
CA PHE A 146 1.33 -15.02 15.48
C PHE A 146 0.89 -15.71 14.19
N LEU A 147 1.48 -16.87 13.86
CA LEU A 147 1.14 -17.63 12.66
C LEU A 147 -0.32 -18.08 12.66
N MET A 148 -0.84 -18.55 13.79
CA MET A 148 -2.26 -18.93 13.94
C MET A 148 -3.20 -17.76 13.69
N GLU A 149 -2.88 -16.58 14.24
CA GLU A 149 -3.68 -15.39 14.01
C GLU A 149 -3.69 -14.99 12.53
N ARG A 150 -2.53 -15.05 11.86
CA ARG A 150 -2.45 -14.77 10.41
C ARG A 150 -3.22 -15.77 9.57
N ILE A 151 -3.22 -17.06 9.94
CA ILE A 151 -4.03 -18.09 9.29
C ILE A 151 -5.53 -17.78 9.44
N ARG A 152 -6.00 -17.46 10.66
CA ARG A 152 -7.40 -17.11 10.92
C ARG A 152 -7.82 -15.86 10.16
N GLN A 153 -6.99 -14.82 10.16
CA GLN A 153 -7.26 -13.60 9.42
C GLN A 153 -7.37 -13.86 7.92
N THR A 154 -6.44 -14.63 7.34
CA THR A 154 -6.46 -14.99 5.91
C THR A 154 -7.70 -15.81 5.55
N ALA A 155 -8.12 -16.73 6.43
CA ALA A 155 -9.34 -17.52 6.25
C ALA A 155 -10.60 -16.63 6.30
N SER A 156 -10.65 -15.69 7.24
CA SER A 156 -11.75 -14.71 7.36
C SER A 156 -11.83 -13.82 6.11
N ASP A 157 -10.70 -13.27 5.66
CA ASP A 157 -10.62 -12.46 4.45
C ASP A 157 -11.04 -13.24 3.19
N THR A 158 -10.64 -14.50 3.10
CA THR A 158 -11.04 -15.38 1.99
C THR A 158 -12.54 -15.69 2.03
N ALA A 159 -13.08 -15.97 3.22
CA ALA A 159 -14.50 -16.22 3.39
C ALA A 159 -15.32 -14.97 3.02
N TRP A 160 -14.90 -13.79 3.47
CA TRP A 160 -15.49 -12.52 3.08
C TRP A 160 -15.45 -12.32 1.56
N MET A 161 -14.29 -12.51 0.92
CA MET A 161 -14.17 -12.41 -0.55
C MET A 161 -15.10 -13.37 -1.30
N ARG A 162 -15.34 -14.56 -0.74
CA ARG A 162 -16.26 -15.57 -1.29
C ARG A 162 -17.72 -15.37 -0.88
N GLY A 163 -18.07 -14.22 -0.31
CA GLY A 163 -19.43 -13.93 0.15
C GLY A 163 -19.93 -14.89 1.22
N HIS A 164 -19.03 -15.49 2.01
CA HIS A 164 -19.32 -16.56 2.97
C HIS A 164 -20.07 -17.76 2.35
N GLY A 165 -19.82 -18.06 1.07
CA GLY A 165 -20.45 -19.16 0.35
C GLY A 165 -21.75 -18.78 -0.38
N ASP A 166 -22.18 -17.52 -0.31
CA ASP A 166 -23.32 -17.00 -1.06
C ASP A 166 -22.87 -16.41 -2.41
N PRO A 167 -23.28 -17.00 -3.55
CA PRO A 167 -22.89 -16.53 -4.89
C PRO A 167 -23.32 -15.08 -5.19
N THR A 168 -24.38 -14.59 -4.54
CA THR A 168 -24.84 -13.21 -4.72
C THR A 168 -23.92 -12.18 -4.06
N ARG A 169 -23.03 -12.64 -3.17
CA ARG A 169 -22.04 -11.85 -2.43
C ARG A 169 -20.60 -12.17 -2.81
N ASP A 170 -20.39 -13.13 -3.70
CA ASP A 170 -19.06 -13.60 -4.09
C ASP A 170 -18.31 -12.56 -4.94
N LEU A 171 -17.50 -11.74 -4.26
CA LEU A 171 -16.60 -10.76 -4.89
C LEU A 171 -15.46 -11.45 -5.65
N SER A 172 -15.11 -12.70 -5.31
CA SER A 172 -14.05 -13.42 -6.01
C SER A 172 -14.44 -13.70 -7.47
N SER A 173 -15.72 -13.92 -7.78
CA SER A 173 -16.18 -14.11 -9.16
C SER A 173 -15.83 -12.95 -10.10
N VAL A 174 -15.80 -11.71 -9.59
CA VAL A 174 -15.47 -10.50 -10.36
C VAL A 174 -14.04 -10.01 -10.16
N MET A 175 -13.41 -10.40 -9.05
CA MET A 175 -12.04 -9.98 -8.69
C MET A 175 -10.97 -11.04 -8.97
N ALA A 176 -11.32 -12.30 -9.26
CA ALA A 176 -10.36 -13.39 -9.43
C ALA A 176 -9.63 -13.39 -10.79
N VAL A 177 -9.95 -12.47 -11.70
CA VAL A 177 -9.22 -12.32 -12.97
C VAL A 177 -7.82 -11.76 -12.66
N GLY A 178 -6.79 -12.61 -12.79
CA GLY A 178 -5.39 -12.24 -12.52
C GLY A 178 -4.94 -12.39 -11.06
N LEU A 179 -5.82 -12.81 -10.14
CA LEU A 179 -5.41 -13.24 -8.81
C LEU A 179 -4.94 -14.70 -8.84
N PRO A 180 -3.97 -15.08 -8.00
CA PRO A 180 -3.58 -16.47 -7.80
C PRO A 180 -4.77 -17.37 -7.49
N ARG A 181 -4.96 -18.42 -8.30
CA ARG A 181 -6.05 -19.38 -8.08
C ARG A 181 -5.60 -20.56 -7.22
N ASN A 182 -4.29 -20.77 -7.16
CA ASN A 182 -3.66 -21.81 -6.36
C ASN A 182 -2.41 -21.26 -5.61
N PRO A 183 -1.91 -21.99 -4.59
CA PRO A 183 -0.70 -21.62 -3.86
C PRO A 183 0.53 -21.44 -4.75
N GLU A 184 0.60 -22.16 -5.88
CA GLU A 184 1.69 -22.11 -6.84
C GLU A 184 1.70 -20.78 -7.61
N ASP A 185 0.53 -20.27 -8.00
CA ASP A 185 0.34 -18.96 -8.63
C ASP A 185 0.69 -17.85 -7.65
N LEU A 186 0.39 -18.04 -6.36
CA LEU A 186 0.72 -17.07 -5.31
C LEU A 186 2.24 -17.03 -5.13
N THR A 187 2.88 -18.20 -5.19
CA THR A 187 4.33 -18.33 -5.16
C THR A 187 4.96 -17.69 -6.41
N LYS A 188 4.40 -17.92 -7.61
CA LYS A 188 4.88 -17.34 -8.87
C LYS A 188 4.75 -15.81 -8.89
N LEU A 189 3.64 -15.30 -8.37
CA LEU A 189 3.37 -13.86 -8.23
C LEU A 189 4.30 -13.21 -7.19
N ILE A 190 4.61 -13.92 -6.11
CA ILE A 190 5.67 -13.51 -5.18
C ILE A 190 7.01 -13.53 -5.91
N VAL A 191 7.34 -14.56 -6.68
CA VAL A 191 8.66 -14.74 -7.31
C VAL A 191 8.94 -13.75 -8.44
N SER A 192 7.93 -13.35 -9.24
CA SER A 192 8.13 -12.51 -10.44
C SER A 192 8.53 -11.08 -10.14
N ASP A 193 8.02 -10.51 -9.04
CA ASP A 193 8.15 -9.09 -8.77
C ASP A 193 8.99 -8.78 -7.51
N THR A 194 9.65 -9.77 -6.92
CA THR A 194 10.41 -9.64 -5.65
C THR A 194 11.91 -9.79 -5.84
N THR A 195 12.66 -9.16 -4.93
CA THR A 195 14.11 -9.36 -4.83
C THR A 195 14.44 -10.77 -4.31
N PRO A 196 15.64 -11.31 -4.57
CA PRO A 196 16.07 -12.59 -3.99
C PRO A 196 15.92 -12.63 -2.46
N GLU A 197 16.21 -11.53 -1.77
CA GLU A 197 16.10 -11.41 -0.32
C GLU A 197 14.65 -11.48 0.15
N GLU A 198 13.75 -10.76 -0.53
CA GLU A 198 12.31 -10.84 -0.28
C GLU A 198 11.77 -12.25 -0.55
N ARG A 199 12.25 -12.93 -1.59
CA ARG A 199 11.84 -14.30 -1.91
C ARG A 199 12.18 -15.26 -0.78
N VAL A 200 13.42 -15.25 -0.29
CA VAL A 200 13.86 -16.09 0.83
C VAL A 200 13.03 -15.81 2.09
N LEU A 201 12.78 -14.53 2.38
CA LEU A 201 11.94 -14.11 3.51
C LEU A 201 10.50 -14.65 3.37
N GLY A 202 9.91 -14.51 2.19
CA GLY A 202 8.55 -14.96 1.90
C GLY A 202 8.41 -16.49 1.96
N GLU A 203 9.38 -17.22 1.43
CA GLU A 203 9.41 -18.69 1.46
C GLU A 203 9.47 -19.23 2.90
N GLN A 204 10.33 -18.66 3.75
CA GLN A 204 10.42 -19.06 5.16
C GLN A 204 9.07 -18.84 5.87
N TYR A 205 8.45 -17.69 5.65
CA TYR A 205 7.16 -17.38 6.25
C TYR A 205 6.03 -18.29 5.74
N ILE A 206 5.96 -18.56 4.43
CA ILE A 206 4.98 -19.49 3.85
C ILE A 206 5.16 -20.90 4.41
N ASN A 207 6.40 -21.38 4.50
CA ASN A 207 6.70 -22.71 5.03
C ASN A 207 6.28 -22.82 6.51
N ALA A 208 6.50 -21.77 7.30
CA ALA A 208 6.03 -21.71 8.68
C ALA A 208 4.50 -21.77 8.79
N LEU A 209 3.78 -21.01 7.95
CA LEU A 209 2.31 -21.06 7.87
C LEU A 209 1.80 -22.45 7.48
N LYS A 210 2.43 -23.08 6.47
CA LYS A 210 2.10 -24.46 6.05
C LYS A 210 2.29 -25.44 7.19
N HIS A 211 3.41 -25.35 7.90
CA HIS A 211 3.70 -26.23 9.03
C HIS A 211 2.67 -26.11 10.15
N VAL A 212 2.33 -24.89 10.58
CA VAL A 212 1.29 -24.67 11.59
C VAL A 212 -0.07 -25.19 11.13
N ARG A 213 -0.45 -24.94 9.86
CA ARG A 213 -1.70 -25.46 9.28
C ARG A 213 -1.74 -26.99 9.29
N GLU A 214 -0.63 -27.65 8.97
CA GLU A 214 -0.53 -29.12 9.04
C GLU A 214 -0.60 -29.66 10.46
N GLN A 215 0.05 -28.99 11.42
CA GLN A 215 -0.05 -29.33 12.84
C GLN A 215 -1.50 -29.26 13.31
N GLU A 216 -2.22 -28.18 12.97
CA GLU A 216 -3.61 -28.01 13.34
C GLU A 216 -4.53 -28.99 12.63
N ARG A 217 -4.25 -29.35 11.37
CA ARG A 217 -4.99 -30.43 10.69
C ARG A 217 -4.80 -31.78 11.39
N LYS A 218 -3.58 -32.08 11.86
CA LYS A 218 -3.26 -33.32 12.58
C LYS A 218 -3.89 -33.33 13.98
N ARG A 219 -3.92 -32.19 14.69
CA ARG A 219 -4.57 -32.03 16.00
C ARG A 219 -6.11 -32.03 15.90
N GLY A 220 -6.64 -31.36 14.88
CA GLY A 220 -8.07 -31.32 14.55
C GLY A 220 -8.59 -32.60 13.91
N GLY A 221 -7.75 -33.59 13.63
CA GLY A 221 -8.17 -34.95 13.24
C GLY A 221 -9.01 -35.68 14.31
N ALA A 222 -9.17 -35.10 15.51
CA ALA A 222 -10.12 -35.53 16.53
C ALA A 222 -11.48 -34.80 16.49
N GLN A 223 -11.64 -33.74 15.67
CA GLN A 223 -12.90 -33.06 15.32
C GLN A 223 -12.57 -31.83 14.46
N VAL A 224 -12.71 -31.93 13.14
CA VAL A 224 -13.01 -30.77 12.32
C VAL A 224 -14.52 -30.83 12.11
N PRO A 225 -15.31 -29.86 12.58
CA PRO A 225 -16.69 -29.76 12.15
C PRO A 225 -16.67 -29.54 10.64
N THR A 226 -17.10 -30.58 9.93
CA THR A 226 -17.56 -30.48 8.55
C THR A 226 -18.48 -29.27 8.49
N ILE A 227 -18.10 -28.27 7.69
CA ILE A 227 -19.08 -27.29 7.22
C ILE A 227 -20.00 -28.10 6.31
N SER A 228 -21.06 -28.67 6.91
CA SER A 228 -22.14 -29.27 6.18
C SER A 228 -22.72 -28.19 5.29
N GLN A 229 -22.53 -28.34 3.98
CA GLN A 229 -23.27 -27.57 3.00
C GLN A 229 -24.75 -27.93 3.13
N PRO A 230 -25.67 -26.95 3.19
CA PRO A 230 -27.06 -27.19 2.83
C PRO A 230 -27.20 -27.45 1.33
#